data_AF-A0A545UY58-F1
#
_entry.id   AF-A0A545UY58-F1
#
_cell.length_a   1.000
_cell.length_b   1.000
_cell.length_c   1.000
_cell.angle_alpha   90.00
_cell.angle_beta   90.00
_cell.angle_gamma   90.00
#
_symmetry.space_group_name_H-M   'P 1'
#
loop_
_entity.id
_entity.type
_entity.pdbx_description
1 polymer ?
#
loop_
_entity_poly.entity_id
_entity_poly.type
_entity_poly.pdbx_seq_one_letter_code
_entity_poly.pdbx_strand_id
1 'polypeptide(L)'
;MKFSIISTTALLAAASSPTVLADDWKCNGSWGDGGLKRYSIQFKGYCEDRYGQCFLDNIRGKGLTVHNWQCWKTDNDGWWQADFSTTAGLAWQINNAIEVVTKSWRGCWPNQ
;
A
#
# COMPACT_ATOMS: atom_id res chain seq x y z
N MET A 1 13.67 -30.62 -44.86
CA MET A 1 13.55 -30.55 -43.39
C MET A 1 13.60 -29.10 -42.97
N LYS A 2 12.67 -28.70 -42.10
CA LYS A 2 12.46 -27.35 -41.58
C LYS A 2 13.58 -26.99 -40.61
N PHE A 3 14.17 -25.80 -40.73
CA PHE A 3 14.92 -25.17 -39.66
C PHE A 3 14.51 -23.69 -39.58
N SER A 4 13.61 -23.40 -38.65
CA SER A 4 13.34 -22.07 -38.14
C SER A 4 13.88 -22.02 -36.72
N ILE A 5 14.73 -21.06 -36.40
CA ILE A 5 14.78 -20.44 -35.07
C ILE A 5 15.16 -18.96 -35.29
N ILE A 6 14.15 -18.09 -35.25
CA ILE A 6 14.34 -16.65 -35.15
C ILE A 6 14.73 -16.37 -33.69
N SER A 7 15.94 -15.86 -33.47
CA SER A 7 16.39 -15.42 -32.16
C SER A 7 15.71 -14.11 -31.78
N THR A 8 14.62 -14.19 -31.03
CA THR A 8 14.00 -13.04 -30.36
C THR A 8 14.80 -12.67 -29.12
N THR A 9 15.78 -11.78 -29.28
CA THR A 9 16.43 -11.10 -28.17
C THR A 9 15.48 -10.01 -27.67
N ALA A 10 14.55 -10.36 -26.77
CA ALA A 10 13.77 -9.38 -26.04
C ALA A 10 14.68 -8.72 -24.99
N LEU A 11 15.23 -7.55 -25.33
CA LEU A 11 15.96 -6.72 -24.37
C LEU A 11 15.01 -6.25 -23.27
N LEU A 12 15.39 -6.58 -22.04
CA LEU A 12 14.90 -6.03 -20.80
C LEU A 12 15.02 -4.50 -20.82
N ALA A 13 13.90 -3.80 -21.01
CA ALA A 13 13.80 -2.41 -20.60
C ALA A 13 13.53 -2.39 -19.09
N ALA A 14 14.60 -2.21 -18.32
CA ALA A 14 14.55 -1.95 -16.90
C ALA A 14 13.67 -0.71 -16.65
N ALA A 15 12.73 -0.86 -15.72
CA ALA A 15 11.82 0.17 -15.27
C ALA A 15 12.59 1.37 -14.70
N SER A 16 12.48 2.52 -15.35
CA SER A 16 12.67 3.81 -14.69
C SER A 16 11.28 4.31 -14.28
N SER A 17 10.73 3.74 -13.21
CA SER A 17 9.65 4.43 -12.51
C SER A 17 10.24 5.76 -12.01
N PRO A 18 9.57 6.91 -12.22
CA PRO A 18 9.98 8.10 -11.52
C PRO A 18 9.96 7.76 -10.04
N THR A 19 11.10 7.92 -9.38
CA THR A 19 11.14 8.21 -7.94
C THR A 19 10.35 9.50 -7.77
N VAL A 20 9.01 9.39 -7.73
CA VAL A 20 8.19 10.40 -7.12
C VAL A 20 8.75 10.48 -5.71
N LEU A 21 9.39 11.61 -5.40
CA LEU A 21 9.84 11.88 -4.05
C LEU A 21 8.61 11.64 -3.18
N ALA A 22 8.73 10.70 -2.27
CA ALA A 22 7.57 10.18 -1.59
C ALA A 22 7.12 11.26 -0.59
N ASP A 23 6.14 12.06 -1.00
CA ASP A 23 5.92 13.41 -0.46
C ASP A 23 5.40 13.39 0.97
N ASP A 24 4.40 12.56 1.28
CA ASP A 24 3.83 12.52 2.63
C ASP A 24 2.90 11.32 2.88
N TRP A 25 2.65 11.00 4.15
CA TRP A 25 1.61 10.07 4.57
C TRP A 25 1.05 10.41 5.96
N LYS A 26 -0.21 10.09 6.20
CA LYS A 26 -0.86 10.33 7.50
C LYS A 26 -1.96 9.33 7.81
N CYS A 27 -2.19 9.12 9.10
CA CYS A 27 -3.34 8.39 9.59
C CYS A 27 -4.60 9.24 9.35
N ASN A 28 -5.63 8.66 8.74
CA ASN A 28 -6.91 9.35 8.54
C ASN A 28 -7.91 8.97 9.64
N GLY A 29 -8.02 7.69 9.99
CA GLY A 29 -8.93 7.26 11.03
C GLY A 29 -8.99 5.75 11.24
N SER A 30 -9.63 5.34 12.33
CA SER A 30 -9.96 3.95 12.59
C SER A 30 -11.32 3.82 13.28
N TRP A 31 -12.18 2.92 12.79
CA TRP A 31 -13.53 2.72 13.33
C TRP A 31 -13.94 1.24 13.26
N GLY A 32 -15.03 0.87 13.92
CA GLY A 32 -15.53 -0.50 13.87
C GLY A 32 -16.13 -0.84 12.50
N ASP A 33 -15.92 -2.07 12.03
CA ASP A 33 -16.48 -2.61 10.79
C ASP A 33 -17.02 -4.01 11.04
N GLY A 34 -18.22 -4.06 11.64
CA GLY A 34 -18.81 -5.31 12.13
C GLY A 34 -17.94 -5.94 13.22
N GLY A 35 -17.51 -7.19 13.00
CA GLY A 35 -16.58 -7.90 13.90
C GLY A 35 -15.10 -7.55 13.71
N LEU A 36 -14.79 -6.62 12.80
CA LEU A 36 -13.43 -6.18 12.48
C LEU A 36 -13.22 -4.71 12.87
N LYS A 37 -11.97 -4.26 12.74
CA LYS A 37 -11.57 -2.86 12.85
C LYS A 37 -11.12 -2.38 11.47
N ARG A 38 -11.66 -1.25 11.03
CA ARG A 38 -11.25 -0.55 9.81
C ARG A 38 -10.21 0.50 10.12
N TYR A 39 -9.18 0.55 9.29
CA TYR A 39 -8.06 1.48 9.36
C TYR A 39 -7.96 2.23 8.03
N SER A 40 -7.67 3.53 8.11
CA SER A 40 -7.64 4.42 6.94
C SER A 40 -6.36 5.25 6.95
N ILE A 41 -5.59 5.17 5.86
CA ILE A 41 -4.36 5.94 5.65
C ILE A 41 -4.52 6.85 4.44
N GLN A 42 -3.89 8.02 4.49
CA GLN A 42 -3.70 8.87 3.34
C GLN A 42 -2.22 8.94 2.98
N PHE A 43 -1.90 9.00 1.70
CA PHE A 43 -0.53 9.05 1.20
C PHE A 43 -0.42 9.85 -0.10
N LYS A 44 0.76 10.42 -0.35
CA LYS A 44 1.15 11.10 -1.59
C LYS A 44 2.58 10.71 -1.96
N GLY A 45 2.80 10.38 -3.22
CA GLY A 45 4.06 9.91 -3.76
C GLY A 45 4.42 8.45 -3.42
N TYR A 46 3.57 7.73 -2.70
CA TYR A 46 3.78 6.33 -2.34
C TYR A 46 2.83 5.41 -3.11
N CYS A 47 3.33 4.59 -4.03
CA CYS A 47 2.56 3.49 -4.64
C CYS A 47 1.21 3.90 -5.28
N GLU A 48 1.13 5.14 -5.76
CA GLU A 48 -0.04 5.69 -6.46
C GLU A 48 -0.26 4.97 -7.79
N ASP A 49 0.82 4.68 -8.51
CA ASP A 49 0.86 3.93 -9.77
C ASP A 49 0.32 2.49 -9.63
N ARG A 50 0.29 1.99 -8.39
CA ARG A 50 -0.21 0.66 -8.05
C ARG A 50 -1.46 0.71 -7.18
N TYR A 51 -2.20 1.82 -7.13
CA TYR A 51 -3.43 1.94 -6.34
C TYR A 51 -3.27 1.48 -4.88
N GLY A 52 -2.15 1.87 -4.25
CA GLY A 52 -1.83 1.52 -2.86
C GLY A 52 -1.45 0.06 -2.62
N GLN A 53 -1.29 -0.77 -3.67
CA GLN A 53 -1.03 -2.21 -3.53
C GLN A 53 0.21 -2.54 -2.69
N CYS A 54 1.24 -1.70 -2.68
CA CYS A 54 2.41 -1.91 -1.83
C CYS A 54 2.06 -1.95 -0.33
N PHE A 55 1.12 -1.11 0.11
CA PHE A 55 0.64 -1.11 1.48
C PHE A 55 -0.09 -2.41 1.76
N LEU A 56 -1.01 -2.83 0.88
CA LEU A 56 -1.73 -4.09 1.00
C LEU A 56 -0.79 -5.29 1.08
N ASP A 57 0.23 -5.34 0.21
CA ASP A 57 1.22 -6.42 0.16
C ASP A 57 2.01 -6.50 1.48
N ASN A 58 2.44 -5.35 2.03
CA ASN A 58 3.19 -5.31 3.29
C ASN A 58 2.30 -5.64 4.50
N ILE A 59 1.05 -5.18 4.52
CA ILE A 59 0.08 -5.51 5.58
C ILE A 59 -0.17 -7.01 5.60
N ARG A 60 -0.45 -7.63 4.44
CA ARG A 60 -0.60 -9.09 4.32
C ARG A 60 0.70 -9.82 4.66
N GLY A 61 1.86 -9.26 4.31
CA GLY A 61 3.17 -9.79 4.68
C GLY A 61 3.42 -9.83 6.19
N LYS A 62 2.70 -9.04 7.00
CA LYS A 62 2.69 -9.15 8.47
C LYS A 62 1.76 -10.25 8.99
N GLY A 63 1.18 -11.08 8.12
CA GLY A 63 0.24 -12.15 8.48
C GLY A 63 -1.18 -11.67 8.73
N LEU A 64 -1.50 -10.42 8.37
CA LEU A 64 -2.83 -9.86 8.59
C LEU A 64 -3.78 -10.32 7.48
N THR A 65 -4.94 -10.88 7.86
CA THR A 65 -6.04 -11.08 6.93
C THR A 65 -6.71 -9.73 6.68
N VAL A 66 -6.71 -9.31 5.42
CA VAL A 66 -7.23 -8.00 5.00
C VAL A 66 -8.56 -8.18 4.28
N HIS A 67 -9.57 -7.47 4.77
CA HIS A 67 -10.91 -7.38 4.20
C HIS A 67 -11.17 -5.96 3.69
N ASN A 68 -12.11 -5.84 2.75
CA ASN A 68 -12.64 -4.54 2.33
C ASN A 68 -11.55 -3.53 1.92
N TRP A 69 -10.50 -4.02 1.24
CA TRP A 69 -9.44 -3.15 0.73
C TRP A 69 -10.02 -2.22 -0.33
N GLN A 70 -9.80 -0.93 -0.15
CA GLN A 70 -10.21 0.12 -1.07
C GLN A 70 -9.09 1.14 -1.14
N CYS A 71 -8.74 1.58 -2.35
CA CYS A 71 -7.80 2.66 -2.54
C CYS A 71 -8.28 3.57 -3.67
N TRP A 72 -8.30 4.88 -3.43
CA TRP A 72 -8.76 5.86 -4.40
C TRP A 72 -8.02 7.19 -4.23
N LYS A 73 -7.98 7.97 -5.31
CA LYS A 73 -7.50 9.34 -5.28
C LYS A 73 -8.55 10.22 -4.62
N THR A 74 -8.13 11.06 -3.69
CA THR A 74 -9.01 12.03 -3.03
C THR A 74 -9.06 13.33 -3.83
N ASP A 75 -10.03 14.19 -3.53
CA ASP A 75 -10.13 15.52 -4.11
C ASP A 75 -9.06 16.50 -3.56
N ASN A 76 -8.32 16.08 -2.52
CA ASN A 76 -7.22 16.86 -1.97
C ASN A 76 -5.97 16.69 -2.84
N ASP A 77 -5.31 17.79 -3.18
CA ASP A 77 -4.22 17.84 -4.17
C ASP A 77 -3.14 16.75 -3.99
N GLY A 78 -3.20 15.76 -4.88
CA GLY A 78 -2.25 14.64 -4.95
C GLY A 78 -2.43 13.56 -3.87
N TRP A 79 -3.39 13.68 -2.97
CA TRP A 79 -3.58 12.68 -1.91
C TRP A 79 -4.40 11.50 -2.40
N TRP A 80 -3.92 10.32 -2.05
CA TRP A 80 -4.64 9.07 -2.13
C TRP A 80 -5.06 8.63 -0.74
N GLN A 81 -6.14 7.86 -0.68
CA GLN A 81 -6.62 7.22 0.53
C GLN A 81 -6.67 5.71 0.31
N ALA A 82 -6.23 4.95 1.31
CA ALA A 82 -6.44 3.52 1.37
C ALA A 82 -7.09 3.14 2.69
N ASP A 83 -8.13 2.33 2.59
CA ASP A 83 -8.88 1.81 3.71
C ASP A 83 -8.89 0.28 3.66
N PHE A 84 -8.87 -0.33 4.83
CA PHE A 84 -9.00 -1.77 4.95
C PHE A 84 -9.45 -2.20 6.35
N SER A 85 -10.01 -3.40 6.44
CA SER A 85 -10.50 -3.97 7.69
C SER A 85 -9.72 -5.22 8.05
N THR A 86 -9.38 -5.36 9.33
CA THR A 86 -8.70 -6.55 9.88
C THR A 86 -9.06 -6.73 11.36
N THR A 87 -8.51 -7.73 12.01
CA THR A 87 -8.75 -7.99 13.44
C THR A 87 -8.30 -6.81 14.29
N ALA A 88 -9.13 -6.41 15.26
CA ALA A 88 -8.82 -5.34 16.21
C ALA A 88 -7.60 -5.68 17.09
N GLY A 89 -6.90 -4.66 17.61
CA GLY A 89 -5.71 -4.85 18.45
C GLY A 89 -4.43 -5.14 17.68
N LEU A 90 -4.46 -5.04 16.35
CA LEU A 90 -3.31 -5.28 15.47
C LEU A 90 -2.73 -3.99 14.87
N ALA A 91 -3.04 -2.82 15.46
CA ALA A 91 -2.54 -1.53 14.99
C ALA A 91 -1.01 -1.49 14.93
N TRP A 92 -0.31 -2.17 15.84
CA TRP A 92 1.15 -2.24 15.82
C TRP A 92 1.70 -2.87 14.54
N GLN A 93 1.17 -4.02 14.13
CA GLN A 93 1.57 -4.72 12.91
C GLN A 93 1.27 -3.87 11.67
N ILE A 94 0.12 -3.21 11.65
CA ILE A 94 -0.28 -2.28 10.58
C ILE A 94 0.72 -1.13 10.47
N ASN A 95 1.06 -0.48 11.58
CA ASN A 95 1.97 0.64 11.57
C ASN A 95 3.37 0.23 11.09
N ASN A 96 3.86 -0.95 11.51
CA ASN A 96 5.11 -1.51 11.00
C ASN A 96 5.06 -1.78 9.49
N ALA A 97 3.92 -2.23 8.96
CA ALA A 97 3.76 -2.45 7.53
C ALA A 97 3.81 -1.12 6.75
N ILE A 98 3.16 -0.08 7.28
CA ILE A 98 3.18 1.26 6.70
C ILE A 98 4.60 1.83 6.72
N GLU A 99 5.32 1.73 7.84
CA GLU A 99 6.71 2.19 7.97
C GLU A 99 7.65 1.52 6.96
N VAL A 100 7.44 0.23 6.65
CA VAL A 100 8.25 -0.45 5.63
C VAL A 100 8.08 0.19 4.24
N VAL A 101 6.87 0.64 3.91
CA VAL A 101 6.57 1.33 2.64
C VAL A 101 7.08 2.76 2.68
N THR A 102 6.83 3.49 3.77
CA THR A 102 7.06 4.93 3.85
C THR A 102 8.44 5.33 4.36
N LYS A 103 9.20 4.36 4.88
CA LYS A 103 10.51 4.56 5.53
C LYS A 103 10.49 5.61 6.65
N SER A 104 9.31 5.88 7.21
CA SER A 104 9.13 6.88 8.26
C SER A 104 8.11 6.40 9.28
N TRP A 105 8.47 6.46 10.56
CA TRP A 105 7.58 6.16 11.66
C TRP A 105 6.96 7.43 12.23
N ARG A 106 5.63 7.49 12.23
CA ARG A 106 4.85 8.53 12.92
C ARG A 106 3.99 7.97 14.05
N GLY A 107 3.71 6.66 14.01
CA GLY A 107 2.75 5.99 14.87
C GLY A 107 1.30 6.34 14.51
N CYS A 108 0.45 5.32 14.32
CA CYS A 108 -0.99 5.51 14.20
C CYS A 108 -1.72 4.67 15.25
N TRP A 109 -2.92 5.11 15.65
CA TRP A 109 -3.87 4.32 16.44
C TRP A 109 -3.24 3.57 17.63
N PRO A 110 -2.47 4.27 18.50
CA PRO A 110 -1.93 3.63 19.68
C PRO A 110 -3.10 3.08 20.52
N ASN A 111 -3.02 1.82 20.91
CA ASN A 111 -4.03 1.10 21.71
C ASN A 111 -5.33 0.69 20.95
N GLN A 112 -5.32 0.59 19.62
CA GLN A 112 -6.46 0.13 18.80
C GLN A 112 -6.25 -1.23 18.14
#